data_AF-A0A8S4QLC5-F1
#
_entry.id   AF-A0A8S4QLC5-F1
#
_cell.length_a   1.000
_cell.length_b   1.000
_cell.length_c   1.000
_cell.angle_alpha   90.00
_cell.angle_beta   90.00
_cell.angle_gamma   90.00
#
_symmetry.space_group_name_H-M   'P 1'
#
loop_
_entity.id
_entity.type
_entity.pdbx_description
1 polymer ?
#
loop_
_entity_poly.entity_id
_entity_poly.type
_entity_poly.pdbx_seq_one_letter_code
_entity_poly.pdbx_strand_id
1 'polypeptide(L)'
;MGMNLLLLSYSEAVLACLPANDWTIPEEEIKKRVDLRSVCVCSVDPPGCTDIDDALHARPLLTKTTDGLKQYDVGVHIADVTYFVRPNTALDKEAASRSTTVYLVDRRIDMVP
;
A
#
# COMPACT_ATOMS: atom_id res chain seq x y z
N MET A 1 5.12 -30.50 3.01
CA MET A 1 4.08 -29.46 3.08
C MET A 1 3.99 -28.82 1.71
N GLY A 2 3.06 -29.29 0.86
CA GLY A 2 2.84 -28.65 -0.43
C GLY A 2 1.95 -27.44 -0.24
N MET A 3 2.40 -26.26 -0.66
CA MET A 3 1.50 -25.11 -0.83
C MET A 3 0.49 -25.47 -1.90
N ASN A 4 -0.76 -25.68 -1.48
CA ASN A 4 -1.85 -25.92 -2.39
C ASN A 4 -2.24 -24.57 -3.02
N LEU A 5 -1.55 -24.20 -4.11
CA LEU A 5 -1.76 -22.97 -4.91
C LEU A 5 -3.13 -22.94 -5.63
N LEU A 6 -4.11 -23.74 -5.16
CA LEU A 6 -5.45 -23.74 -5.72
C LEU A 6 -6.16 -22.45 -5.34
N LEU A 7 -6.67 -21.79 -6.38
CA LEU A 7 -7.76 -20.81 -6.53
C LEU A 7 -8.78 -20.70 -5.37
N LEU A 8 -8.33 -20.43 -4.16
CA LEU A 8 -9.22 -20.30 -3.00
C LEU A 8 -9.64 -18.84 -2.88
N SER A 9 -10.93 -18.62 -3.13
CA SER A 9 -11.66 -17.45 -2.64
C SER A 9 -11.34 -17.22 -1.16
N TYR A 10 -11.22 -15.97 -0.77
CA TYR A 10 -11.08 -15.61 0.64
C TYR A 10 -12.28 -16.12 1.43
N SER A 11 -12.02 -16.63 2.64
CA SER A 11 -13.10 -17.08 3.53
C SER A 11 -13.97 -15.91 3.99
N GLU A 12 -15.21 -16.19 4.39
CA GLU A 12 -16.10 -15.17 4.98
C GLU A 12 -15.46 -14.48 6.20
N ALA A 13 -14.68 -15.22 7.01
CA ALA A 13 -13.96 -14.65 8.14
C ALA A 13 -12.88 -13.65 7.73
N VAL A 14 -12.21 -13.87 6.59
CA VAL A 14 -11.24 -12.91 6.03
C VAL A 14 -11.96 -11.68 5.50
N LEU A 15 -13.03 -11.87 4.73
CA LEU A 15 -13.79 -10.75 4.15
C LEU A 15 -14.48 -9.89 5.22
N ALA A 16 -14.89 -10.49 6.34
CA ALA A 16 -15.44 -9.76 7.49
C ALA A 16 -14.42 -8.84 8.20
N CYS A 17 -13.13 -8.96 7.90
CA CYS A 17 -12.09 -8.06 8.41
C CYS A 17 -11.92 -6.79 7.56
N LEU A 18 -12.53 -6.71 6.38
CA LEU A 18 -12.42 -5.57 5.49
C LEU A 18 -13.23 -4.37 6.01
N PRO A 19 -12.81 -3.14 5.69
CA PRO A 19 -13.65 -1.97 5.94
C PRO A 19 -14.93 -2.04 5.09
N ALA A 20 -15.89 -1.17 5.40
CA ALA A 20 -17.08 -1.01 4.56
C ALA A 20 -16.70 -0.55 3.13
N ASN A 21 -17.50 -0.93 2.13
CA ASN A 21 -17.21 -0.59 0.72
C ASN A 21 -17.21 0.92 0.43
N ASP A 22 -17.89 1.70 1.27
CA ASP A 22 -17.97 3.16 1.21
C ASP A 22 -16.99 3.84 2.20
N TRP A 23 -15.92 3.13 2.58
CA TRP A 23 -14.92 3.65 3.51
C TRP A 23 -14.34 4.99 3.05
N THR A 24 -14.25 5.91 4.01
CA THR A 24 -13.58 7.20 3.84
C THR A 24 -12.61 7.41 5.00
N ILE A 25 -11.58 8.22 4.78
CA ILE A 25 -10.56 8.50 5.79
C ILE A 25 -11.22 9.22 6.98
N PRO A 26 -11.18 8.66 8.20
CA PRO A 26 -11.75 9.32 9.37
C PRO A 26 -11.04 10.64 9.70
N GLU A 27 -11.78 11.65 10.14
CA GLU A 27 -11.24 12.98 10.44
C GLU A 27 -10.18 12.94 11.56
N GLU A 28 -10.33 12.04 12.53
CA GLU A 28 -9.31 11.82 13.56
C GLU A 28 -8.00 11.26 13.02
N GLU A 29 -8.02 10.51 11.91
CA GLU A 29 -6.80 10.01 11.28
C GLU A 29 -6.09 11.11 10.48
N ILE A 30 -6.84 11.99 9.81
CA ILE A 30 -6.29 13.17 9.13
C ILE A 30 -5.51 14.03 10.12
N LYS A 31 -6.05 14.25 11.32
CA LYS A 31 -5.41 15.08 12.37
C LYS A 31 -4.14 14.50 12.96
N LYS A 32 -3.96 13.18 12.90
CA LYS A 32 -2.76 12.49 13.45
C LYS A 32 -1.65 12.32 12.43
N ARG A 33 -1.94 12.53 11.14
CA ARG A 33 -1.02 12.28 10.03
C ARG A 33 -0.47 13.59 9.48
N VAL A 34 0.68 13.49 8.82
CA VAL A 34 1.21 14.62 8.05
C VAL A 34 0.40 14.73 6.77
N ASP A 35 -0.31 15.85 6.59
CA ASP A 35 -1.12 16.09 5.40
C ASP A 35 -0.24 16.58 4.24
N LEU A 36 -0.02 15.69 3.26
CA LEU A 36 0.75 15.96 2.04
C LEU A 36 -0.14 16.06 0.80
N ARG A 37 -1.47 16.15 0.94
CA ARG A 37 -2.41 16.16 -0.20
C ARG A 37 -2.20 17.31 -1.18
N SER A 38 -1.55 18.40 -0.76
CA SER A 38 -1.20 19.53 -1.62
C SER A 38 0.14 19.37 -2.35
N VAL A 39 0.90 18.31 -2.08
CA VAL A 39 2.20 18.04 -2.70
C VAL A 39 1.97 17.34 -4.05
N CYS A 40 2.75 17.71 -5.07
CA CYS A 40 2.76 16.98 -6.33
C CYS A 40 3.46 15.62 -6.12
N VAL A 41 2.68 14.56 -6.08
CA VAL A 41 3.10 13.18 -5.88
C VAL A 41 2.64 12.36 -7.09
N CYS A 42 3.49 11.47 -7.61
CA CYS A 42 3.13 10.55 -8.69
C CYS A 42 3.69 9.14 -8.46
N SER A 43 3.07 8.13 -9.05
CA SER A 43 3.59 6.77 -9.16
C SER A 43 4.04 6.49 -10.60
N VAL A 44 4.89 5.48 -10.80
CA VAL A 44 5.36 5.05 -12.12
C VAL A 44 5.19 3.55 -12.23
N ASP A 45 4.14 3.13 -12.94
CA ASP A 45 3.67 1.75 -12.95
C ASP A 45 3.54 1.19 -14.37
N PRO A 46 3.65 -0.15 -14.55
CA PRO A 46 3.34 -0.80 -15.82
C PRO A 46 1.87 -0.64 -16.23
N PRO A 47 1.56 -0.69 -17.54
CA PRO A 47 0.18 -0.68 -18.02
C PRO A 47 -0.65 -1.82 -17.41
N GLY A 48 -1.82 -1.48 -16.84
CA GLY A 48 -2.73 -2.45 -16.24
C GLY A 48 -2.40 -2.87 -14.81
N CYS A 49 -1.41 -2.26 -14.15
CA CYS A 49 -1.19 -2.40 -12.72
C CYS A 49 -2.46 -1.98 -11.93
N THR A 50 -2.81 -2.72 -10.88
CA THR A 50 -3.99 -2.39 -10.03
C THR A 50 -3.65 -2.31 -8.54
N ASP A 51 -2.41 -2.64 -8.19
CA ASP A 51 -1.81 -2.75 -6.88
C ASP A 51 -0.63 -1.77 -6.79
N ILE A 52 -0.97 -0.48 -6.90
CA ILE A 52 -0.01 0.62 -6.85
C ILE A 52 0.24 0.95 -5.38
N ASP A 53 1.38 0.48 -4.86
CA ASP A 53 1.70 0.56 -3.44
C ASP A 53 2.71 1.66 -3.09
N ASP A 54 3.36 2.25 -4.10
CA ASP A 54 4.34 3.31 -3.91
C ASP A 54 4.03 4.58 -4.73
N ALA A 55 4.42 5.71 -4.17
CA ALA A 55 4.39 6.99 -4.84
C ALA A 55 5.57 7.86 -4.40
N LEU A 56 5.99 8.76 -5.29
CA LEU A 56 7.21 9.53 -5.15
C LEU A 56 6.93 11.02 -5.28
N HIS A 57 7.71 11.82 -4.57
CA HIS A 57 7.87 13.23 -4.88
C HIS A 57 9.31 13.66 -4.78
N ALA A 58 9.67 14.69 -5.56
CA ALA A 58 10.92 15.40 -5.44
C ALA A 58 10.66 16.88 -5.68
N ARG A 59 10.94 17.74 -4.70
CA ARG A 59 10.82 19.20 -4.84
C ARG A 59 12.13 19.88 -4.45
N PRO A 60 12.59 20.88 -5.24
CA PRO A 60 13.78 21.63 -4.89
C PRO A 60 13.52 22.45 -3.62
N LEU A 61 14.47 22.43 -2.71
CA LEU A 61 14.49 23.36 -1.57
C LEU A 61 15.09 24.69 -2.01
N LEU A 62 14.64 25.77 -1.37
CA LEU A 62 15.17 27.12 -1.62
C LEU A 62 16.59 27.29 -1.05
N THR A 63 16.96 26.46 -0.08
CA THR A 63 18.29 26.45 0.53
C THR A 63 19.30 25.69 -0.34
N LYS A 64 20.56 26.09 -0.20
CA LYS A 64 21.71 25.40 -0.77
C LYS A 64 22.58 24.87 0.36
N THR A 65 23.34 23.84 0.08
CA THR A 65 24.42 23.39 0.96
C THR A 65 25.51 24.45 1.05
N THR A 66 26.42 24.32 2.03
CA THR A 66 27.53 25.26 2.26
C THR A 66 28.49 25.35 1.07
N ASP A 67 28.61 24.29 0.27
CA ASP A 67 29.35 24.25 -1.00
C ASP A 67 28.52 24.68 -2.22
N GLY A 68 27.29 25.16 -2.01
CA GLY A 68 26.46 25.80 -3.02
C GLY A 68 25.58 24.88 -3.88
N LEU A 69 25.49 23.58 -3.53
CA LEU A 69 24.66 22.61 -4.25
C LEU A 69 23.17 22.78 -3.94
N LYS A 70 22.31 22.48 -4.93
CA LYS A 70 20.86 22.46 -4.75
C LYS A 70 20.47 21.29 -3.86
N GLN A 71 19.53 21.54 -2.95
CA GLN A 71 18.94 20.50 -2.11
C GLN A 71 17.54 20.15 -2.61
N TYR A 72 17.11 18.92 -2.33
CA TYR A 72 15.79 18.44 -2.65
C TYR A 72 15.16 17.80 -1.42
N ASP A 73 13.86 18.00 -1.27
CA ASP A 73 13.00 17.20 -0.42
C ASP A 73 12.46 16.06 -1.29
N VAL A 74 12.82 14.84 -0.93
CA VAL A 74 12.49 13.61 -1.67
C VAL A 74 11.73 12.71 -0.71
N GLY A 75 10.54 12.29 -1.11
CA GLY A 75 9.72 11.39 -0.31
C GLY A 75 9.33 10.15 -1.08
N VAL A 76 9.41 9.00 -0.40
CA VAL A 76 8.85 7.72 -0.81
C VAL A 76 7.64 7.47 0.07
N HIS A 77 6.48 7.37 -0.54
CA HIS A 77 5.19 7.20 0.13
C HIS A 77 4.70 5.79 -0.16
N ILE A 78 4.52 4.98 0.89
CA ILE A 78 4.09 3.59 0.77
C ILE A 78 2.65 3.46 1.29
N ALA A 79 1.83 2.65 0.63
CA ALA A 79 0.48 2.33 1.08
C ALA A 79 0.49 1.79 2.53
N ASP A 80 -0.34 2.36 3.39
CA ASP A 80 -0.44 1.97 4.81
C ASP A 80 -1.35 0.74 4.98
N VAL A 81 -0.93 -0.40 4.43
CA VAL A 81 -1.67 -1.67 4.49
C VAL A 81 -1.93 -2.09 5.95
N THR A 82 -1.01 -1.79 6.86
CA THR A 82 -1.11 -2.15 8.29
C THR A 82 -2.21 -1.41 9.06
N TYR A 83 -2.72 -0.32 8.50
CA TYR A 83 -3.93 0.32 9.01
C TYR A 83 -5.17 -0.59 8.84
N PHE A 84 -5.19 -1.44 7.81
CA PHE A 84 -6.32 -2.33 7.51
C PHE A 84 -6.07 -3.76 7.98
N VAL A 85 -4.87 -4.29 7.76
CA VAL A 85 -4.48 -5.65 8.19
C VAL A 85 -4.03 -5.61 9.64
N ARG A 86 -4.96 -5.89 10.57
CA ARG A 86 -4.66 -5.85 12.02
C ARG A 86 -4.10 -7.19 12.52
N PRO A 87 -3.11 -7.17 13.44
CA PRO A 87 -2.51 -8.39 13.96
C PRO A 87 -3.53 -9.37 14.55
N ASN A 88 -3.28 -10.67 14.37
CA ASN A 88 -4.07 -11.79 14.88
C ASN A 88 -5.50 -11.92 14.30
N THR A 89 -5.85 -11.13 13.28
CA THR A 89 -7.13 -11.27 12.55
C THR A 89 -7.10 -12.44 11.57
N ALA A 90 -8.25 -12.83 11.04
CA ALA A 90 -8.32 -13.83 9.97
C ALA A 90 -7.57 -13.36 8.71
N LEU A 91 -7.71 -12.07 8.36
CA LEU A 91 -7.01 -11.45 7.25
C LEU A 91 -5.48 -11.48 7.43
N ASP A 92 -4.98 -11.14 8.62
CA ASP A 92 -3.55 -11.22 8.94
C ASP A 92 -3.00 -12.65 8.81
N LYS A 93 -3.71 -13.65 9.33
CA LYS A 93 -3.31 -15.06 9.23
C LYS A 93 -3.32 -15.55 7.78
N GLU A 94 -4.32 -15.17 7.00
CA GLU A 94 -4.40 -15.52 5.57
C GLU A 94 -3.27 -14.86 4.78
N ALA A 95 -3.06 -13.55 4.97
CA ALA A 95 -1.97 -12.81 4.33
C ALA A 95 -0.60 -13.41 4.70
N ALA A 96 -0.38 -13.76 5.97
CA ALA A 96 0.84 -14.43 6.42
C ALA A 96 0.99 -15.82 5.77
N SER A 97 -0.10 -16.59 5.66
CA SER A 97 -0.10 -17.91 5.02
C SER A 97 0.17 -17.86 3.52
N ARG A 98 -0.35 -16.85 2.82
CA ARG A 98 -0.07 -16.62 1.39
C ARG A 98 1.32 -16.03 1.17
N SER A 99 1.79 -15.21 2.12
CA SER A 99 3.08 -14.52 2.20
C SER A 99 3.39 -13.50 1.09
N THR A 100 2.97 -13.74 -0.15
CA THR A 100 3.23 -12.87 -1.30
C THR A 100 2.14 -13.02 -2.35
N THR A 101 1.90 -11.98 -3.13
CA THR A 101 1.14 -12.10 -4.39
C THR A 101 2.00 -12.85 -5.40
N VAL A 102 1.39 -13.79 -6.13
CA VAL A 102 2.06 -14.57 -7.18
C VAL A 102 1.56 -14.10 -8.54
N TYR A 103 2.47 -13.61 -9.39
CA TYR A 103 2.15 -13.18 -10.75
C TYR A 103 2.50 -14.30 -11.75
N LEU A 104 1.49 -14.78 -12.45
CA LEU A 104 1.61 -15.73 -13.56
C LEU A 104 1.39 -14.97 -14.88
N VAL A 105 1.65 -15.64 -16.01
CA VAL A 105 1.53 -15.02 -17.34
C VAL A 105 0.10 -14.56 -17.63
N ASP A 106 -0.90 -15.30 -17.16
CA ASP A 106 -2.31 -15.12 -17.48
C ASP A 106 -3.17 -14.61 -16.31
N ARG A 107 -2.62 -14.59 -15.09
CA ARG A 107 -3.36 -14.23 -13.88
C ARG A 107 -2.44 -13.85 -12.72
N ARG A 108 -3.02 -13.33 -11.65
CA ARG A 108 -2.35 -13.20 -10.35
C ARG A 108 -3.12 -13.94 -9.26
N ILE A 109 -2.42 -14.30 -8.20
CA ILE A 109 -2.99 -14.85 -6.97
C ILE A 109 -2.64 -13.86 -5.86
N ASP A 110 -3.63 -13.06 -5.46
CA ASP A 110 -3.44 -11.96 -4.53
C ASP A 110 -3.18 -12.46 -3.09
N MET A 111 -2.30 -11.74 -2.38
CA MET A 111 -2.03 -11.95 -0.95
C MET A 111 -3.19 -11.46 -0.08
N VAL A 112 -3.78 -10.33 -0.44
CA VAL A 112 -4.88 -9.66 0.26
C VAL A 112 -6.07 -9.46 -0.69
N PRO A 113 -7.32 -9.44 -0.18
CA PRO A 113 -8.52 -9.23 -1.01
C PRO A 113 -8.53 -7.90 -1.77
#